data_AF-A0A9E2IPQ9-F1
#
_entry.id   AF-A0A9E2IPQ9-F1
#
_cell.length_a   1.000
_cell.length_b   1.000
_cell.length_c   1.000
_cell.angle_alpha   90.00
_cell.angle_beta   90.00
_cell.angle_gamma   90.00
#
_symmetry.space_group_name_H-M   'P 1'
#
loop_
_entity.id
_entity.type
_entity.pdbx_description
1 polymer ?
#
loop_
_entity_poly.entity_id
_entity_poly.type
_entity_poly.pdbx_seq_one_letter_code
_entity_poly.pdbx_strand_id
1 'polypeptide(L)'
;AATARVNDGFAAFDISDASAFGGNVQTGLRFDRKPEGTQIELRLLASEIDGGAFGAAAGITRLVPVGRGTVSVILKGQGTTWEEIMEHANGSVAASFGAGALAGLDMDRFVTLLGEGQSFPLEEVAKGSFPIEAMEVKASVADGVASIETAKARSAARQVTLSGTVPYRGGSLALSGSVGPAAGPAGEEAAKPLPFHVGGAWNNPFIAPTAEALSAE
;
A
#
# COMPACT_ATOMS: atom_id res chain seq x y z
N ALA A 1 9.79 -23.25 11.92
CA ALA A 1 10.88 -23.20 12.92
C ALA A 1 11.12 -21.77 13.37
N ALA A 2 11.54 -21.55 14.62
CA ALA A 2 11.84 -20.23 15.16
C ALA A 2 13.19 -20.23 15.88
N THR A 3 13.95 -19.16 15.74
CA THR A 3 15.23 -18.96 16.42
C THR A 3 15.27 -17.58 17.06
N ALA A 4 15.93 -17.50 18.21
CA ALA A 4 16.22 -16.25 18.89
C ALA A 4 17.68 -16.27 19.33
N ARG A 5 18.39 -15.18 19.07
CA ARG A 5 19.76 -14.96 19.52
C ARG A 5 19.83 -13.61 20.20
N VAL A 6 20.36 -13.58 21.40
CA VAL A 6 20.58 -12.35 22.16
C VAL A 6 21.98 -12.39 22.76
N ASN A 7 22.72 -11.32 22.55
CA ASN A 7 24.05 -11.08 23.09
C ASN A 7 24.26 -9.56 23.23
N ASP A 8 25.38 -9.15 23.83
CA ASP A 8 25.58 -7.73 24.15
C ASP A 8 25.52 -6.85 22.90
N GLY A 9 24.57 -5.92 22.89
CA GLY A 9 24.29 -5.02 21.76
C GLY A 9 23.66 -5.66 20.53
N PHE A 10 23.31 -6.95 20.52
CA PHE A 10 22.70 -7.61 19.36
C PHE A 10 21.54 -8.52 19.75
N ALA A 11 20.43 -8.39 19.03
CA ALA A 11 19.31 -9.33 19.10
C ALA A 11 18.82 -9.69 17.70
N ALA A 12 18.54 -10.97 17.46
CA ALA A 12 17.90 -11.43 16.24
C ALA A 12 16.82 -12.46 16.56
N PHE A 13 15.69 -12.31 15.87
CA PHE A 13 14.54 -13.20 15.94
C PHE A 13 14.18 -13.59 14.51
N ASP A 14 14.18 -14.89 14.20
CA ASP A 14 13.80 -15.37 12.88
C ASP A 14 12.74 -16.47 13.02
N ILE A 15 11.67 -16.34 12.25
CA ILE A 15 10.62 -17.33 12.06
C ILE A 15 10.67 -17.73 10.59
N SER A 16 11.10 -18.95 10.31
CA SER A 16 11.34 -19.42 8.94
C SER A 16 10.18 -20.22 8.37
N ASP A 17 9.27 -20.70 9.22
CA ASP A 17 8.12 -21.50 8.81
C ASP A 17 7.06 -21.41 9.92
N ALA A 18 6.03 -20.61 9.67
CA ALA A 18 4.86 -20.44 10.51
C ALA A 18 3.62 -20.29 9.63
N SER A 19 2.50 -20.82 10.10
CA SER A 19 1.19 -20.62 9.47
C SER A 19 0.41 -19.55 10.23
N ALA A 20 0.00 -18.49 9.54
CA ALA A 20 -0.81 -17.40 10.09
C ALA A 20 -1.67 -16.79 8.98
N PHE A 21 -2.80 -16.19 9.36
CA PHE A 21 -3.73 -15.56 8.41
C PHE A 21 -4.18 -16.52 7.30
N GLY A 22 -4.24 -17.82 7.57
CA GLY A 22 -4.59 -18.83 6.56
C GLY A 22 -3.51 -19.12 5.51
N GLY A 23 -2.33 -18.51 5.60
CA GLY A 23 -1.19 -18.73 4.70
C GLY A 23 0.10 -19.01 5.48
N ASN A 24 1.24 -18.81 4.80
CA ASN A 24 2.57 -19.00 5.38
C ASN A 24 3.22 -17.66 5.66
N VAL A 25 3.92 -17.55 6.78
CA VAL A 25 4.62 -16.33 7.19
C VAL A 25 6.06 -16.68 7.58
N GLN A 26 6.99 -15.93 7.01
CA GLN A 26 8.38 -15.88 7.38
C GLN A 26 8.72 -14.46 7.81
N THR A 27 9.43 -14.32 8.92
CA THR A 27 9.86 -13.00 9.39
C THR A 27 11.22 -13.07 10.05
N GLY A 28 12.01 -12.01 9.87
CA GLY A 28 13.28 -11.81 10.55
C GLY A 28 13.32 -10.39 11.11
N LEU A 29 13.69 -10.26 12.38
CA LEU A 29 13.84 -8.98 13.04
C LEU A 29 15.21 -8.94 13.71
N ARG A 30 16.02 -7.94 13.37
CA ARG A 30 17.38 -7.79 13.87
C ARG A 30 17.55 -6.42 14.48
N PHE A 31 18.20 -6.38 15.63
CA PHE A 31 18.58 -5.18 16.37
C PHE A 31 20.09 -5.21 16.57
N ASP A 32 20.76 -4.13 16.21
CA ASP A 32 22.20 -3.95 16.36
C ASP A 32 22.45 -2.57 16.97
N ARG A 33 22.85 -2.56 18.24
CA ARG A 33 23.10 -1.33 19.01
C ARG A 33 24.42 -0.71 18.55
N LYS A 34 24.34 0.51 18.04
CA LYS A 34 25.50 1.35 17.72
C LYS A 34 25.60 2.53 18.70
N PRO A 35 26.77 3.18 18.81
CA PRO A 35 26.92 4.41 19.59
C PRO A 35 25.91 5.51 19.23
N GLU A 36 25.59 5.62 17.95
CA GLU A 36 24.69 6.63 17.38
C GLU A 36 23.19 6.24 17.37
N GLY A 37 22.84 5.02 17.79
CA GLY A 37 21.46 4.54 17.82
C GLY A 37 21.35 3.03 17.54
N THR A 38 20.15 2.48 17.70
CA THR A 38 19.91 1.07 17.36
C THR A 38 19.54 0.98 15.88
N GLN A 39 20.32 0.18 15.13
CA GLN A 39 19.96 -0.20 13.79
C GLN A 39 18.97 -1.37 13.85
N ILE A 40 17.85 -1.24 13.15
CA ILE A 40 16.81 -2.26 13.08
C ILE A 40 16.66 -2.71 11.63
N GLU A 41 16.55 -4.02 11.43
CA GLU A 41 16.22 -4.61 10.14
C GLU A 41 15.02 -5.55 10.31
N LEU A 42 13.96 -5.29 9.54
CA LEU A 42 12.76 -6.09 9.43
C LEU A 42 12.73 -6.75 8.04
N ARG A 43 12.50 -8.06 8.03
CA ARG A 43 12.14 -8.83 6.84
C ARG A 43 10.84 -9.57 7.13
N LEU A 44 9.89 -9.50 6.21
CA LEU A 44 8.62 -10.20 6.28
C LEU A 44 8.30 -10.72 4.88
N LEU A 45 7.97 -12.00 4.78
CA LEU A 45 7.34 -12.60 3.61
C LEU A 45 6.13 -13.38 4.10
N ALA A 46 4.95 -12.96 3.67
CA ALA A 46 3.69 -13.59 3.98
C ALA A 46 3.04 -14.02 2.66
N SER A 47 2.85 -15.31 2.45
CA SER A 47 2.40 -15.89 1.17
C SER A 47 1.09 -16.65 1.32
N GLU A 48 0.22 -16.54 0.32
CA GLU A 48 -1.12 -17.17 0.29
C GLU A 48 -1.99 -16.85 1.52
N ILE A 49 -1.76 -15.68 2.11
CA ILE A 49 -2.48 -15.19 3.29
C ILE A 49 -3.86 -14.64 2.90
N ASP A 50 -4.79 -14.70 3.84
CA ASP A 50 -6.00 -13.90 3.86
C ASP A 50 -5.64 -12.43 4.14
N GLY A 51 -5.81 -11.58 3.13
CA GLY A 51 -5.48 -10.16 3.20
C GLY A 51 -6.31 -9.37 4.21
N GLY A 52 -7.56 -9.80 4.48
CA GLY A 52 -8.41 -9.16 5.48
C GLY A 52 -7.88 -9.38 6.89
N ALA A 53 -7.56 -10.63 7.23
CA ALA A 53 -6.97 -11.01 8.51
C ALA A 53 -5.58 -10.40 8.70
N PHE A 54 -4.75 -10.42 7.66
CA PHE A 54 -3.42 -9.78 7.69
C PHE A 54 -3.54 -8.27 7.86
N GLY A 55 -4.41 -7.60 7.10
CA GLY A 55 -4.62 -6.16 7.16
C GLY A 55 -5.09 -5.71 8.54
N ALA A 56 -6.02 -6.44 9.16
CA ALA A 56 -6.46 -6.18 10.53
C ALA A 56 -5.30 -6.27 11.54
N ALA A 57 -4.45 -7.30 11.43
CA ALA A 57 -3.29 -7.46 12.32
C ALA A 57 -2.19 -6.41 12.08
N ALA A 58 -2.04 -5.95 10.83
CA ALA A 58 -1.11 -4.89 10.45
C ALA A 58 -1.63 -3.47 10.77
N GLY A 59 -2.86 -3.34 11.29
CA GLY A 59 -3.48 -2.04 11.60
C GLY A 59 -3.93 -1.25 10.35
N ILE A 60 -4.11 -1.92 9.21
CA ILE A 60 -4.64 -1.31 7.99
C ILE A 60 -6.16 -1.13 8.17
N THR A 61 -6.60 0.12 8.27
CA THR A 61 -7.99 0.47 8.56
C THR A 61 -8.76 0.95 7.33
N ARG A 62 -8.08 1.17 6.21
CA ARG A 62 -8.65 1.71 4.95
C ARG A 62 -8.09 0.93 3.78
N LEU A 63 -8.89 0.79 2.71
CA LEU A 63 -8.49 0.11 1.47
C LEU A 63 -7.93 -1.29 1.74
N VAL A 64 -8.58 -2.04 2.63
CA VAL A 64 -8.11 -3.36 3.05
C VAL A 64 -8.36 -4.36 1.92
N PRO A 65 -7.32 -5.03 1.40
CA PRO A 65 -7.51 -6.08 0.41
C PRO A 65 -8.07 -7.33 1.06
N VAL A 66 -9.32 -7.65 0.74
CA VAL A 66 -10.01 -8.88 1.13
C VAL A 66 -9.84 -9.88 -0.01
N GLY A 67 -8.93 -10.82 0.15
CA GLY A 67 -8.60 -11.82 -0.87
C GLY A 67 -7.31 -12.55 -0.49
N ARG A 68 -6.94 -13.59 -1.25
CA ARG A 68 -5.66 -14.26 -1.05
C ARG A 68 -4.53 -13.48 -1.72
N GLY A 69 -3.39 -13.40 -1.05
CA GLY A 69 -2.25 -12.68 -1.60
C GLY A 69 -0.92 -12.97 -0.94
N THR A 70 0.10 -12.27 -1.42
CA THR A 70 1.46 -12.28 -0.91
C THR A 70 1.88 -10.86 -0.56
N VAL A 71 2.55 -10.69 0.58
CA VAL A 71 3.11 -9.43 1.07
C VAL A 71 4.58 -9.65 1.40
N SER A 72 5.44 -8.76 0.91
CA SER A 72 6.87 -8.74 1.18
C SER A 72 7.27 -7.36 1.70
N VAL A 73 7.95 -7.32 2.84
CA VAL A 73 8.48 -6.10 3.44
C VAL A 73 9.94 -6.34 3.80
N ILE A 74 10.81 -5.43 3.36
CA ILE A 74 12.19 -5.36 3.79
C ILE A 74 12.44 -3.92 4.18
N LEU A 75 12.72 -3.67 5.46
CA LEU A 75 12.98 -2.33 5.97
C LEU A 75 14.19 -2.35 6.88
N LYS A 76 15.02 -1.32 6.77
CA LYS A 76 16.16 -1.09 7.64
C LYS A 76 16.20 0.38 8.03
N GLY A 77 16.28 0.67 9.32
CA GLY A 77 16.41 2.03 9.83
C GLY A 77 17.38 2.10 11.01
N GLN A 78 17.73 3.31 11.42
CA GLN A 78 18.60 3.55 12.56
C GLN A 78 18.11 4.78 13.33
N GLY A 79 18.11 4.69 14.66
CA GLY A 79 17.69 5.79 15.52
C GLY A 79 17.66 5.39 16.99
N THR A 80 17.30 6.35 17.84
CA THR A 80 17.15 6.15 19.28
C THR A 80 15.69 5.93 19.70
N THR A 81 14.75 6.37 18.86
CA THR A 81 13.30 6.19 18.99
C THR A 81 12.74 5.43 17.79
N TRP A 82 11.50 4.94 17.90
CA TRP A 82 10.84 4.26 16.79
C TRP A 82 10.55 5.23 15.63
N GLU A 83 10.21 6.47 15.98
CA GLU A 83 9.99 7.56 15.03
C GLU A 83 11.25 7.84 14.20
N GLU A 84 12.41 8.02 14.85
CA GLU A 84 13.69 8.26 14.15
C GLU A 84 14.08 7.09 13.24
N ILE A 85 13.87 5.85 13.69
CA ILE A 85 14.17 4.64 12.91
C ILE A 85 13.35 4.63 11.61
N MET A 86 12.06 4.98 11.70
CA MET A 86 11.17 5.03 10.54
C MET A 86 11.43 6.23 9.64
N GLU A 87 11.80 7.38 10.22
CA GLU A 87 12.22 8.58 9.49
C GLU A 87 13.49 8.36 8.66
N HIS A 88 14.37 7.45 9.07
CA HIS A 88 15.59 7.09 8.35
C HIS A 88 15.53 5.69 7.73
N ALA A 89 14.32 5.15 7.57
CA ALA A 89 14.13 3.82 7.01
C ALA A 89 14.48 3.79 5.52
N ASN A 90 15.05 2.67 5.10
CA ASN A 90 15.36 2.33 3.72
C ASN A 90 14.88 0.90 3.43
N GLY A 91 14.44 0.63 2.21
CA GLY A 91 14.03 -0.71 1.80
C GLY A 91 12.92 -0.75 0.76
N SER A 92 12.02 -1.72 0.86
CA SER A 92 10.97 -1.95 -0.13
C SER A 92 9.76 -2.67 0.46
N VAL A 93 8.60 -2.38 -0.10
CA VAL A 93 7.33 -3.05 0.18
C VAL A 93 6.74 -3.51 -1.14
N ALA A 94 6.30 -4.77 -1.19
CA ALA A 94 5.56 -5.31 -2.32
C ALA A 94 4.35 -6.11 -1.82
N ALA A 95 3.25 -6.02 -2.53
CA ALA A 95 2.07 -6.83 -2.25
C ALA A 95 1.36 -7.20 -3.54
N SER A 96 0.84 -8.42 -3.61
CA SER A 96 0.00 -8.88 -4.70
C SER A 96 -1.18 -9.67 -4.15
N PHE A 97 -2.37 -9.42 -4.67
CA PHE A 97 -3.58 -10.13 -4.29
C PHE A 97 -4.33 -10.57 -5.54
N GLY A 98 -4.92 -11.77 -5.48
CA GLY A 98 -5.77 -12.30 -6.53
C GLY A 98 -7.20 -11.76 -6.43
N ALA A 99 -8.15 -12.56 -6.90
CA ALA A 99 -9.57 -12.21 -6.87
C ALA A 99 -10.07 -12.01 -5.43
N GLY A 100 -10.90 -10.99 -5.25
CA GLY A 100 -11.37 -10.54 -3.95
C GLY A 100 -12.06 -9.17 -4.04
N ALA A 101 -11.87 -8.34 -3.04
CA ALA A 101 -12.37 -6.98 -3.01
C ALA A 101 -11.45 -6.04 -2.21
N LEU A 102 -11.46 -4.76 -2.53
CA LEU A 102 -10.92 -3.70 -1.69
C LEU A 102 -12.04 -3.13 -0.82
N ALA A 103 -12.00 -3.42 0.47
CA ALA A 103 -12.94 -2.87 1.43
C ALA A 103 -12.61 -1.40 1.73
N GLY A 104 -13.64 -0.56 1.83
CA GLY A 104 -13.47 0.87 2.10
C GLY A 104 -13.38 1.74 0.84
N LEU A 105 -13.95 1.28 -0.29
CA LEU A 105 -13.94 2.02 -1.55
C LEU A 105 -15.23 1.80 -2.35
N ASP A 106 -16.07 2.84 -2.41
CA ASP A 106 -17.17 2.97 -3.36
C ASP A 106 -16.62 3.52 -4.68
N MET A 107 -16.34 2.62 -5.61
CA MET A 107 -15.73 2.97 -6.90
C MET A 107 -16.67 3.76 -7.81
N ASP A 108 -17.97 3.52 -7.75
CA ASP A 108 -18.91 4.22 -8.62
C ASP A 108 -19.09 5.66 -8.13
N ARG A 109 -19.22 5.87 -6.81
CA ARG A 109 -19.21 7.23 -6.24
C ARG A 109 -17.90 7.96 -6.52
N PHE A 110 -16.76 7.28 -6.40
CA PHE A 110 -15.44 7.84 -6.71
C PHE A 110 -15.38 8.38 -8.14
N VAL A 111 -15.83 7.59 -9.12
CA VAL A 111 -15.84 7.99 -10.53
C VAL A 111 -16.86 9.10 -10.79
N THR A 112 -18.05 9.05 -10.20
CA THR A 112 -19.04 10.13 -10.33
C THR A 112 -18.47 11.46 -9.85
N LEU A 113 -17.87 11.51 -8.66
CA LEU A 113 -17.27 12.72 -8.11
C LEU A 113 -16.15 13.28 -8.99
N LEU A 114 -15.28 12.41 -9.51
CA LEU A 114 -14.21 12.82 -10.43
C LEU A 114 -14.76 13.34 -11.77
N GLY A 115 -15.77 12.68 -12.32
CA GLY A 115 -16.42 13.09 -13.57
C GLY A 115 -17.16 14.43 -13.42
N GLU A 116 -17.75 14.70 -12.26
CA GLU A 116 -18.36 16.00 -11.92
C GLU A 116 -17.32 17.10 -11.62
N GLY A 117 -16.02 16.78 -11.69
CA GLY A 117 -14.96 17.73 -11.40
C GLY A 117 -14.82 18.09 -9.92
N GLN A 118 -15.43 17.32 -9.02
CA GLN A 118 -15.45 17.61 -7.59
C GLN A 118 -14.18 17.08 -6.92
N SER A 119 -13.61 17.88 -6.02
CA SER A 119 -12.57 17.41 -5.11
C SER A 119 -13.20 16.98 -3.77
N PHE A 120 -12.74 15.86 -3.21
CA PHE A 120 -13.39 15.21 -2.07
C PHE A 120 -12.39 14.48 -1.17
N PRO A 121 -12.65 14.38 0.15
CA PRO A 121 -11.86 13.52 1.02
C PRO A 121 -12.12 12.05 0.70
N LEU A 122 -11.11 11.19 0.88
CA LEU A 122 -11.25 9.74 0.65
C LEU A 122 -12.37 9.10 1.49
N GLU A 123 -12.68 9.70 2.65
CA GLU A 123 -13.78 9.29 3.52
C GLU A 123 -15.16 9.32 2.84
N GLU A 124 -15.37 10.23 1.88
CA GLU A 124 -16.64 10.36 1.15
C GLU A 124 -16.99 9.08 0.36
N VAL A 125 -15.97 8.31 -0.03
CA VAL A 125 -16.11 7.04 -0.76
C VAL A 125 -15.72 5.83 0.09
N ALA A 126 -15.55 5.99 1.40
CA ALA A 126 -15.09 4.90 2.27
C ALA A 126 -16.18 3.87 2.60
N LYS A 127 -17.45 4.15 2.27
CA LYS A 127 -18.59 3.27 2.58
C LYS A 127 -18.93 2.36 1.39
N GLY A 128 -17.96 1.56 0.96
CA GLY A 128 -18.13 0.66 -0.18
C GLY A 128 -17.13 -0.48 -0.22
N SER A 129 -17.27 -1.31 -1.24
CA SER A 129 -16.34 -2.38 -1.54
C SER A 129 -16.14 -2.44 -3.05
N PHE A 130 -14.88 -2.36 -3.49
CA PHE A 130 -14.52 -2.45 -4.89
C PHE A 130 -14.09 -3.88 -5.23
N PRO A 131 -14.86 -4.65 -6.01
CA PRO A 131 -14.47 -6.00 -6.39
C PRO A 131 -13.21 -5.94 -7.25
N ILE A 132 -12.24 -6.81 -6.99
CA ILE A 132 -10.99 -6.89 -7.75
C ILE A 132 -10.76 -8.32 -8.22
N GLU A 133 -10.18 -8.46 -9.40
CA GLU A 133 -9.62 -9.71 -9.91
C GLU A 133 -8.12 -9.81 -9.59
N ALA A 134 -7.45 -8.67 -9.48
CA ALA A 134 -6.06 -8.59 -9.09
C ALA A 134 -5.72 -7.22 -8.48
N MET A 135 -4.79 -7.21 -7.54
CA MET A 135 -4.12 -6.00 -7.06
C MET A 135 -2.62 -6.24 -6.98
N GLU A 136 -1.84 -5.20 -7.31
CA GLU A 136 -0.39 -5.16 -7.17
C GLU A 136 0.03 -3.82 -6.56
N VAL A 137 0.95 -3.85 -5.60
CA VAL A 137 1.60 -2.68 -5.02
C VAL A 137 3.10 -2.93 -4.96
N LYS A 138 3.89 -1.95 -5.40
CA LYS A 138 5.34 -1.91 -5.32
C LYS A 138 5.76 -0.51 -4.87
N ALA A 139 6.55 -0.48 -3.81
CA ALA A 139 7.13 0.75 -3.30
C ALA A 139 8.57 0.52 -2.82
N SER A 140 9.42 1.50 -3.07
CA SER A 140 10.74 1.62 -2.45
C SER A 140 10.65 2.64 -1.31
N VAL A 141 11.51 2.50 -0.31
CA VAL A 141 11.64 3.44 0.80
C VAL A 141 13.08 3.92 0.83
N ALA A 142 13.27 5.23 0.83
CA ALA A 142 14.57 5.87 0.95
C ALA A 142 14.48 7.04 1.92
N ASP A 143 15.30 7.00 2.97
CA ASP A 143 15.34 8.01 4.05
C ASP A 143 13.93 8.44 4.53
N GLY A 144 13.12 7.43 4.88
CA GLY A 144 11.76 7.64 5.39
C GLY A 144 10.74 8.11 4.36
N VAL A 145 11.09 8.20 3.08
CA VAL A 145 10.15 8.53 1.99
C VAL A 145 9.82 7.27 1.20
N ALA A 146 8.55 6.86 1.23
CA ALA A 146 8.06 5.79 0.38
C ALA A 146 7.74 6.31 -1.02
N SER A 147 8.33 5.73 -2.05
CA SER A 147 8.02 5.98 -3.46
C SER A 147 7.17 4.82 -3.97
N ILE A 148 5.89 5.06 -4.21
CA ILE A 148 4.98 4.11 -4.84
C ILE A 148 5.29 4.08 -6.33
N GLU A 149 5.99 3.03 -6.75
CA GLU A 149 6.37 2.79 -8.14
C GLU A 149 5.17 2.34 -8.96
N THR A 150 4.34 1.48 -8.37
CA THR A 150 3.09 1.00 -8.96
C THR A 150 2.15 0.59 -7.86
N ALA A 151 0.94 1.14 -7.86
CA ALA A 151 -0.21 0.56 -7.19
C ALA A 151 -1.32 0.41 -8.23
N LYS A 152 -1.81 -0.81 -8.42
CA LYS A 152 -2.77 -1.16 -9.47
C LYS A 152 -3.82 -2.09 -8.90
N ALA A 153 -5.08 -1.76 -9.11
CA ALA A 153 -6.22 -2.63 -8.83
C ALA A 153 -7.07 -2.79 -10.09
N ARG A 154 -7.43 -4.02 -10.43
CA ARG A 154 -8.20 -4.34 -11.65
C ARG A 154 -9.44 -5.14 -11.27
N SER A 155 -10.58 -4.74 -11.82
CA SER A 155 -11.84 -5.48 -11.80
C SER A 155 -12.23 -5.89 -13.22
N ALA A 156 -13.39 -6.52 -13.38
CA ALA A 156 -13.93 -6.85 -14.70
C ALA A 156 -14.22 -5.60 -15.55
N ALA A 157 -14.68 -4.51 -14.91
CA ALA A 157 -15.13 -3.30 -15.61
C ALA A 157 -14.12 -2.15 -15.56
N ARG A 158 -13.25 -2.11 -14.54
CA ARG A 158 -12.41 -0.94 -14.26
C ARG A 158 -10.99 -1.30 -13.88
N GLN A 159 -10.08 -0.37 -14.12
CA GLN A 159 -8.72 -0.40 -13.60
C GLN A 159 -8.42 0.92 -12.91
N VAL A 160 -7.78 0.84 -11.75
CA VAL A 160 -7.23 1.99 -11.03
C VAL A 160 -5.73 1.84 -10.92
N THR A 161 -5.01 2.92 -11.18
CA THR A 161 -3.56 3.01 -10.94
C THR A 161 -3.21 4.22 -10.10
N LEU A 162 -2.11 4.11 -9.34
CA LEU A 162 -1.58 5.15 -8.48
C LEU A 162 -0.05 5.03 -8.40
N SER A 163 0.64 6.16 -8.39
CA SER A 163 2.08 6.26 -8.14
C SER A 163 2.40 7.61 -7.51
N GLY A 164 3.59 7.75 -6.93
CA GLY A 164 4.04 9.01 -6.32
C GLY A 164 4.77 8.77 -5.01
N THR A 165 4.81 9.78 -4.14
CA THR A 165 5.58 9.71 -2.89
C THR A 165 4.72 9.93 -1.64
N VAL A 166 5.16 9.28 -0.55
CA VAL A 166 4.56 9.33 0.79
C VAL A 166 5.71 9.48 1.80
N PRO A 167 6.05 10.70 2.22
CA PRO A 167 6.98 10.93 3.32
C PRO A 167 6.37 10.41 4.63
N TYR A 168 7.14 9.64 5.40
CA TYR A 168 6.73 9.17 6.72
C TYR A 168 6.49 10.36 7.67
N ARG A 169 7.42 11.32 7.69
CA ARG A 169 7.31 12.54 8.48
C ARG A 169 6.41 13.56 7.78
N GLY A 170 5.45 14.14 8.51
CA GLY A 170 4.47 15.09 7.96
C GLY A 170 3.35 14.43 7.17
N GLY A 171 3.60 13.26 6.58
CA GLY A 171 2.56 12.38 6.03
C GLY A 171 1.82 12.94 4.82
N SER A 172 2.34 13.98 4.14
CA SER A 172 1.67 14.59 3.01
C SER A 172 1.77 13.69 1.77
N LEU A 173 0.64 13.32 1.21
CA LEU A 173 0.57 12.54 -0.03
C LEU A 173 0.87 13.44 -1.23
N ALA A 174 1.67 12.93 -2.15
CA ALA A 174 1.87 13.52 -3.46
C ALA A 174 1.74 12.40 -4.50
N LEU A 175 0.51 11.95 -4.72
CA LEU A 175 0.22 10.82 -5.60
C LEU A 175 -0.57 11.27 -6.83
N SER A 176 -0.34 10.58 -7.92
CA SER A 176 -1.08 10.72 -9.17
C SER A 176 -1.66 9.36 -9.53
N GLY A 177 -2.91 9.37 -9.94
CA GLY A 177 -3.62 8.15 -10.31
C GLY A 177 -4.51 8.35 -11.51
N SER A 178 -5.05 7.23 -11.98
CA SER A 178 -6.07 7.23 -13.02
C SER A 178 -7.04 6.08 -12.77
N VAL A 179 -8.32 6.33 -13.06
CA VAL A 179 -9.38 5.32 -13.07
C VAL A 179 -9.99 5.27 -14.46
N GLY A 180 -10.06 4.09 -15.05
CA GLY A 180 -10.62 3.92 -16.39
C GLY A 180 -11.23 2.54 -16.56
N PRO A 181 -11.77 2.23 -17.75
CA PRO A 181 -12.20 0.88 -18.06
C PRO A 181 -11.03 -0.11 -17.90
N ALA A 182 -11.34 -1.33 -17.46
CA ALA A 182 -10.38 -2.42 -17.61
C ALA A 182 -10.09 -2.60 -19.11
N ALA A 183 -8.83 -2.84 -19.48
CA ALA A 183 -8.46 -2.97 -20.89
C ALA A 183 -9.33 -4.04 -21.58
N GLY A 184 -10.14 -3.62 -22.55
CA GLY A 184 -10.94 -4.50 -23.39
C GLY A 184 -10.10 -5.16 -24.50
N PRO A 185 -10.68 -6.12 -25.25
CA PRO A 185 -10.01 -6.68 -26.43
C PRO A 185 -9.62 -5.56 -27.40
N ALA A 186 -8.45 -5.72 -28.04
CA ALA A 186 -7.91 -4.72 -28.95
C ALA A 186 -8.89 -4.40 -30.08
N GLY A 187 -9.40 -3.16 -30.13
CA GLY A 187 -10.28 -2.68 -31.21
C GLY A 187 -11.50 -1.87 -30.77
N GLU A 188 -11.85 -1.84 -29.48
CA GLU A 188 -12.90 -0.96 -28.95
C GLU A 188 -12.31 0.34 -28.40
N GLU A 189 -12.97 1.46 -28.72
CA GLU A 189 -12.62 2.79 -28.23
C GLU A 189 -12.96 2.86 -26.73
N ALA A 190 -11.99 2.42 -25.92
CA ALA A 190 -12.13 2.41 -24.46
C ALA A 190 -12.34 3.85 -23.96
N ALA A 191 -13.37 4.04 -23.14
CA ALA A 191 -13.62 5.32 -22.47
C ALA A 191 -12.32 5.85 -21.84
N LYS A 192 -12.04 7.15 -22.03
CA LYS A 192 -10.79 7.76 -21.59
C LYS A 192 -10.65 7.60 -20.06
N PRO A 193 -9.48 7.17 -19.55
CA PRO A 193 -9.25 7.15 -18.10
C PRO A 193 -9.40 8.55 -17.52
N LEU A 194 -9.97 8.65 -16.32
CA LEU A 194 -10.07 9.87 -15.52
C LEU A 194 -8.82 9.99 -14.63
N PRO A 195 -7.88 10.88 -14.96
CA PRO A 195 -6.74 11.16 -14.10
C PRO A 195 -7.14 11.95 -12.84
N PHE A 196 -6.46 11.69 -11.73
CA PHE A 196 -6.66 12.40 -10.46
C PHE A 196 -5.34 12.53 -9.68
N HIS A 197 -5.32 13.46 -8.73
CA HIS A 197 -4.26 13.60 -7.73
C HIS A 197 -4.78 13.21 -6.36
N VAL A 198 -3.89 12.68 -5.51
CA VAL A 198 -4.14 12.47 -4.09
C VAL A 198 -3.15 13.30 -3.30
N GLY A 199 -3.69 14.23 -2.52
CA GLY A 199 -2.98 15.10 -1.60
C GLY A 199 -3.45 14.92 -0.15
N GLY A 200 -3.08 15.88 0.70
CA GLY A 200 -3.45 15.87 2.12
C GLY A 200 -2.60 14.91 2.96
N ALA A 201 -2.96 14.72 4.21
CA ALA A 201 -2.25 13.80 5.09
C ALA A 201 -2.65 12.35 4.78
N TRP A 202 -1.74 11.39 4.91
CA TRP A 202 -1.98 9.96 4.66
C TRP A 202 -3.11 9.36 5.52
N ASN A 203 -3.37 9.92 6.70
CA ASN A 203 -4.50 9.55 7.55
C ASN A 203 -5.82 10.26 7.19
N ASN A 204 -5.77 11.30 6.35
CA ASN A 204 -6.93 12.00 5.81
C ASN A 204 -6.68 12.44 4.34
N PRO A 205 -6.60 11.48 3.39
CA PRO A 205 -6.28 11.78 2.00
C PRO A 205 -7.38 12.59 1.32
N PHE A 206 -6.98 13.46 0.40
CA PHE A 206 -7.89 14.28 -0.40
C PHE A 206 -7.66 14.05 -1.89
N ILE A 207 -8.74 13.86 -2.64
CA ILE A 207 -8.71 13.52 -4.06
C ILE A 207 -9.19 14.73 -4.87
N ALA A 208 -8.47 15.03 -5.95
CA ALA A 208 -8.84 16.09 -6.88
C ALA A 208 -8.69 15.59 -8.33
N PRO A 209 -9.65 15.88 -9.23
CA PRO A 209 -9.51 15.59 -10.65
C PRO A 209 -8.41 16.47 -11.25
N THR A 210 -7.74 15.99 -12.30
CA THR A 210 -6.80 16.85 -13.06
C THR A 210 -7.54 17.66 -14.12
N ALA A 211 -6.92 18.72 -14.63
CA ALA A 211 -7.46 19.50 -15.74
C ALA A 211 -7.74 18.62 -17.00
N GLU A 212 -6.99 17.54 -17.19
CA GLU A 212 -7.19 16.59 -18.27
C GLU A 212 -8.44 15.72 -18.10
N ALA A 213 -8.84 15.43 -16.86
CA ALA A 213 -10.10 14.76 -16.56
C ALA A 213 -11.29 15.67 -16.88
N LEU A 214 -11.18 16.96 -16.55
CA LEU A 214 -12.21 17.98 -16.81
C LEU A 214 -12.38 18.31 -18.31
N SER A 215 -11.39 17.96 -19.14
CA SER A 215 -11.40 18.22 -20.59
C SER A 215 -11.77 16.98 -21.42
N ALA A 216 -12.13 15.88 -20.77
CA ALA A 216 -12.50 14.61 -21.42
C ALA A 216 -14.01 14.50 -21.74
N GLU A 217 -14.77 15.57 -21.49
CA GLU A 217 -16.19 15.71 -21.78
C GLU A 217 -16.46 16.24 -23.19
#